data_AF-A0A1S6HEP5-F1
#
_entry.id   AF-A0A1S6HEP5-F1
#
_cell.length_a   1.000
_cell.length_b   1.000
_cell.length_c   1.000
_cell.angle_alpha   90.00
_cell.angle_beta   90.00
_cell.angle_gamma   90.00
#
_symmetry.space_group_name_H-M   'P 1'
#
loop_
_entity.id
_entity.type
_entity.pdbx_description
1 polymer ?
#
loop_
_entity_poly.entity_id
_entity_poly.type
_entity_poly.pdbx_seq_one_letter_code
_entity_poly.pdbx_strand_id
1 'polypeptide(L)'
;MAKEKLQPKVKALYDALRNDFYLCRDDFDSNGERYNSALLLGTLTELNRGKMLLFGEYGGGKTTSAEYLNSMFNGLPLDLVKRVAIRGNPQLTEEKMIGRPHYGKMHQGQEDVVWQHFVLVGPKIFDEFNRLPESNQAVVLNGVDRGEWNYLNDFISTGKQPFFATCNYADRENNALIPPILDRFDVAVESKFPGVANVLHIAQDYHNDKDAVLSDPALTRRALQILNSGKSPDEIQKQLEEIVREHDGGLRKKGFEVLSSQDKERIEQEIRAVPLDRDAEQYFGFLVAEMNTSPKYGQKRSVDPTTTENGLYLQASFIGSGSRREEKSIVRYAKSLAWLQDSSEVNLEHMTQVAPYVLWHRVRWTPETENAFRDNDRIDPLDLHITKTLLGDGTNEMPGVKKRFSESQQNYQRVIDLVGHGKLEKAIEEAKEYFADGRGHPIFQDTLRDLEGK
;
A
#
# COMPACT_ATOMS: atom_id res chain seq x y z
N MET A 1 -15.58 27.87 -15.52
CA MET A 1 -16.41 26.97 -14.70
C MET A 1 -15.47 26.23 -13.76
N ALA A 2 -15.71 26.29 -12.44
CA ALA A 2 -14.91 25.50 -11.49
C ALA A 2 -15.12 24.01 -11.79
N LYS A 3 -14.03 23.23 -11.90
CA LYS A 3 -14.15 21.78 -12.09
C LYS A 3 -14.83 21.16 -10.87
N GLU A 4 -15.79 20.27 -11.09
CA GLU A 4 -16.47 19.50 -10.04
C GLU A 4 -15.44 18.75 -9.19
N LYS A 5 -15.46 18.91 -7.85
CA LYS A 5 -14.56 18.17 -6.95
C LYS A 5 -14.89 16.67 -6.97
N LEU A 6 -13.88 15.80 -7.02
CA LEU A 6 -14.05 14.34 -7.04
C LEU A 6 -13.96 13.70 -5.65
N GLN A 7 -13.38 14.40 -4.68
CA GLN A 7 -13.28 13.98 -3.29
C GLN A 7 -14.64 13.57 -2.69
N PRO A 8 -15.76 14.32 -2.90
CA PRO A 8 -17.06 13.92 -2.36
C PRO A 8 -17.55 12.57 -2.90
N LYS A 9 -17.28 12.25 -4.17
CA LYS A 9 -17.65 10.95 -4.76
C LYS A 9 -16.88 9.81 -4.12
N VAL A 10 -15.57 10.00 -3.92
CA VAL A 10 -14.72 9.00 -3.26
C VAL A 10 -15.11 8.83 -1.79
N LYS A 11 -15.39 9.92 -1.07
CA LYS A 11 -15.87 9.85 0.32
C LYS A 11 -17.22 9.13 0.39
N ALA A 12 -18.16 9.39 -0.52
CA ALA A 12 -19.44 8.69 -0.58
C ALA A 12 -19.29 7.18 -0.82
N LEU A 13 -18.38 6.79 -1.72
CA LEU A 13 -18.03 5.37 -1.94
C LEU A 13 -17.44 4.72 -0.67
N TYR A 14 -16.50 5.40 -0.02
CA TYR A 14 -15.89 4.94 1.23
C TYR A 14 -16.96 4.79 2.34
N ASP A 15 -17.82 5.79 2.51
CA ASP A 15 -18.86 5.80 3.55
C ASP A 15 -19.89 4.70 3.32
N ALA A 16 -20.30 4.46 2.07
CA ALA A 16 -21.16 3.34 1.70
C ALA A 16 -20.49 2.00 2.10
N LEU A 17 -19.22 1.81 1.75
CA LEU A 17 -18.47 0.61 2.14
C LEU A 17 -18.39 0.44 3.66
N ARG A 18 -18.04 1.50 4.38
CA ARG A 18 -17.87 1.51 5.83
C ARG A 18 -19.18 1.23 6.57
N ASN A 19 -20.28 1.82 6.12
CA ASN A 19 -21.55 1.79 6.85
C ASN A 19 -22.41 0.57 6.46
N ASP A 20 -22.35 0.15 5.20
CA ASP A 20 -23.28 -0.85 4.67
C ASP A 20 -22.63 -2.21 4.44
N PHE A 21 -21.34 -2.27 4.09
CA PHE A 21 -20.70 -3.51 3.64
C PHE A 21 -19.68 -4.08 4.65
N TYR A 22 -18.60 -3.35 4.92
CA TYR A 22 -17.51 -3.78 5.79
C TYR A 22 -17.68 -3.18 7.18
N LEU A 23 -18.55 -3.82 7.97
CA LEU A 23 -18.90 -3.40 9.34
C LEU A 23 -17.74 -3.68 10.32
N CYS A 24 -16.73 -2.82 10.30
CA CYS A 24 -15.60 -2.87 11.22
C CYS A 24 -15.43 -1.52 11.93
N ARG A 25 -14.86 -1.54 13.14
CA ARG A 25 -14.65 -0.30 13.92
C ARG A 25 -13.61 0.59 13.25
N ASP A 26 -13.77 1.89 13.43
CA ASP A 26 -12.71 2.84 13.14
C ASP A 26 -11.56 2.66 14.13
N ASP A 27 -10.36 2.66 13.59
CA ASP A 27 -9.10 2.48 14.32
C ASP A 27 -7.97 3.38 13.77
N PHE A 28 -8.32 4.33 12.90
CA PHE A 28 -7.42 5.29 12.30
C PHE A 28 -8.03 6.70 12.40
N ASP A 29 -7.37 7.60 13.10
CA ASP A 29 -7.81 8.98 13.28
C ASP A 29 -6.83 9.91 12.55
N SER A 30 -7.33 10.84 11.73
CA SER A 30 -6.51 11.74 10.91
C SER A 30 -7.17 13.08 10.70
N ASN A 31 -6.49 14.16 11.09
CA ASN A 31 -6.99 15.54 10.97
C ASN A 31 -8.44 15.75 11.46
N GLY A 32 -8.84 15.02 12.52
CA GLY A 32 -10.19 15.08 13.08
C GLY A 32 -11.24 14.19 12.41
N GLU A 33 -10.89 13.50 11.32
CA GLU A 33 -11.72 12.46 10.69
C GLU A 33 -11.34 11.07 11.23
N ARG A 34 -12.34 10.18 11.36
CA ARG A 34 -12.14 8.78 11.82
C ARG A 34 -12.38 7.82 10.68
N TYR A 35 -11.54 6.81 10.58
CA TYR A 35 -11.57 5.80 9.53
C TYR A 35 -11.29 4.40 10.06
N ASN A 36 -11.71 3.41 9.30
CA ASN A 36 -11.19 2.06 9.41
C ASN A 36 -9.91 1.95 8.56
N SER A 37 -8.80 1.55 9.17
CA SER A 37 -7.48 1.52 8.52
C SER A 37 -7.44 0.60 7.29
N ALA A 38 -8.12 -0.55 7.32
CA ALA A 38 -8.17 -1.48 6.20
C ALA A 38 -8.93 -0.89 5.00
N LEU A 39 -10.09 -0.27 5.25
CA LEU A 39 -10.85 0.40 4.20
C LEU A 39 -10.16 1.67 3.69
N LEU A 40 -9.58 2.47 4.58
CA LEU A 40 -8.92 3.71 4.21
C LEU A 40 -7.72 3.41 3.32
N LEU A 41 -6.78 2.58 3.78
CA LEU A 41 -5.60 2.27 2.98
C LEU A 41 -5.96 1.43 1.75
N GLY A 42 -7.02 0.64 1.79
CA GLY A 42 -7.58 -0.01 0.60
C GLY A 42 -8.12 0.99 -0.41
N THR A 43 -8.86 2.00 0.03
CA THR A 43 -9.32 3.12 -0.80
C THR A 43 -8.15 3.87 -1.41
N LEU A 44 -7.16 4.25 -0.60
CA LEU A 44 -5.94 4.91 -1.12
C LEU A 44 -5.18 4.00 -2.11
N THR A 45 -5.24 2.68 -1.92
CA THR A 45 -4.65 1.70 -2.86
C THR A 45 -5.39 1.68 -4.20
N GLU A 46 -6.73 1.74 -4.20
CA GLU A 46 -7.53 1.91 -5.42
C GLU A 46 -7.14 3.19 -6.17
N LEU A 47 -7.13 4.33 -5.48
CA LEU A 47 -6.82 5.64 -6.09
C LEU A 47 -5.39 5.69 -6.66
N ASN A 48 -4.44 5.07 -5.96
CA ASN A 48 -3.04 5.05 -6.36
C ASN A 48 -2.69 3.93 -7.35
N ARG A 49 -3.63 3.01 -7.65
CA ARG A 49 -3.37 1.72 -8.32
C ARG A 49 -2.17 1.02 -7.68
N GLY A 50 -2.19 0.95 -6.35
CA GLY A 50 -1.10 0.45 -5.51
C GLY A 50 -1.20 -1.04 -5.21
N LYS A 51 -0.33 -1.52 -4.33
CA LYS A 51 -0.31 -2.88 -3.81
C LYS A 51 -0.51 -2.86 -2.30
N MET A 52 -1.56 -3.51 -1.83
CA MET A 52 -1.90 -3.65 -0.42
C MET A 52 -1.74 -5.10 0.04
N LEU A 53 -1.16 -5.26 1.23
CA LEU A 53 -1.10 -6.54 1.94
C LEU A 53 -2.02 -6.50 3.16
N LEU A 54 -2.94 -7.44 3.26
CA LEU A 54 -3.88 -7.56 4.37
C LEU A 54 -3.51 -8.75 5.25
N PHE A 55 -3.08 -8.47 6.49
CA PHE A 55 -2.79 -9.48 7.51
C PHE A 55 -3.98 -9.69 8.43
N GLY A 56 -4.00 -10.81 9.14
CA GLY A 56 -4.97 -11.05 10.21
C GLY A 56 -5.40 -12.51 10.31
N GLU A 57 -6.21 -12.80 11.32
CA GLU A 57 -6.76 -14.13 11.56
C GLU A 57 -7.79 -14.55 10.50
N TYR A 58 -8.08 -15.86 10.46
CA TYR A 58 -9.14 -16.41 9.62
C TYR A 58 -10.49 -15.74 9.95
N GLY A 59 -11.26 -15.41 8.92
CA GLY A 59 -12.58 -14.78 9.10
C GLY A 59 -12.56 -13.29 9.48
N GLY A 60 -11.39 -12.63 9.49
CA GLY A 60 -11.28 -11.20 9.81
C GLY A 60 -11.82 -10.23 8.74
N GLY A 61 -12.41 -10.73 7.65
CA GLY A 61 -12.93 -9.89 6.55
C GLY A 61 -11.87 -9.35 5.58
N LYS A 62 -10.64 -9.90 5.59
CA LYS A 62 -9.52 -9.48 4.72
C LYS A 62 -9.93 -9.46 3.24
N THR A 63 -10.28 -10.62 2.70
CA THR A 63 -10.63 -10.82 1.29
C THR A 63 -11.90 -10.04 0.94
N THR A 64 -12.89 -10.08 1.84
CA THR A 64 -14.16 -9.36 1.70
C THR A 64 -13.97 -7.85 1.53
N SER A 65 -13.06 -7.22 2.28
CA SER A 65 -12.77 -5.78 2.13
C SER A 65 -12.23 -5.45 0.74
N ALA A 66 -11.29 -6.26 0.24
CA ALA A 66 -10.75 -6.11 -1.11
C ALA A 66 -11.81 -6.36 -2.18
N GLU A 67 -12.67 -7.36 -2.02
CA GLU A 67 -13.76 -7.67 -2.96
C GLU A 67 -14.74 -6.50 -3.10
N TYR A 68 -15.17 -5.91 -1.98
CA TYR A 68 -16.08 -4.77 -2.00
C TYR A 68 -15.44 -3.49 -2.55
N LEU A 69 -14.19 -3.19 -2.18
CA LEU A 69 -13.44 -2.07 -2.76
C LEU A 69 -13.35 -2.22 -4.29
N ASN A 70 -12.91 -3.38 -4.77
CA ASN A 70 -12.75 -3.60 -6.21
C ASN A 70 -14.09 -3.52 -6.95
N SER A 71 -15.16 -4.08 -6.39
CA SER A 71 -16.51 -4.01 -7.00
C SER A 71 -17.00 -2.57 -7.10
N MET A 72 -16.93 -1.80 -6.02
CA MET A 72 -17.46 -0.43 -5.95
C MET A 72 -16.61 0.60 -6.70
N PHE A 73 -15.29 0.55 -6.56
CA PHE A 73 -14.40 1.51 -7.22
C PHE A 73 -14.23 1.23 -8.71
N ASN A 74 -14.50 -0.01 -9.16
CA ASN A 74 -14.27 -0.42 -10.54
C ASN A 74 -15.52 -0.85 -11.31
N GLY A 75 -16.71 -0.75 -10.70
CA GLY A 75 -17.98 -1.06 -11.36
C GLY A 75 -18.06 -2.52 -11.83
N LEU A 76 -17.36 -3.41 -11.13
CA LEU A 76 -17.37 -4.83 -11.44
C LEU A 76 -18.45 -5.53 -10.61
N PRO A 77 -19.27 -6.41 -11.23
CA PRO A 77 -20.14 -7.28 -10.45
C PRO A 77 -19.36 -8.06 -9.40
N LEU A 78 -19.82 -8.05 -8.15
CA LEU A 78 -19.12 -8.70 -7.04
C LEU A 78 -18.86 -10.20 -7.30
N ASP A 79 -19.82 -10.89 -7.93
CA ASP A 79 -19.66 -12.30 -8.30
C ASP A 79 -18.52 -12.52 -9.31
N LEU A 80 -18.26 -11.55 -10.20
CA LEU A 80 -17.15 -11.62 -11.14
C LEU A 80 -15.83 -11.41 -10.40
N VAL A 81 -15.75 -10.40 -9.52
CA VAL A 81 -14.57 -10.13 -8.68
C VAL A 81 -14.16 -11.39 -7.90
N LYS A 82 -15.12 -12.03 -7.22
CA LYS A 82 -14.91 -13.27 -6.45
C LYS A 82 -14.43 -14.44 -7.32
N ARG A 83 -14.87 -14.51 -8.58
CA ARG A 83 -14.51 -15.61 -9.51
C ARG A 83 -13.12 -15.44 -10.11
N VAL A 84 -12.69 -14.20 -10.35
CA VAL A 84 -11.37 -13.92 -10.94
C VAL A 84 -10.26 -13.83 -9.90
N ALA A 85 -10.61 -13.62 -8.62
CA ALA A 85 -9.67 -13.69 -7.51
C ALA A 85 -9.03 -15.08 -7.43
N ILE A 86 -7.72 -15.11 -7.21
CA ILE A 86 -6.98 -16.37 -7.05
C ILE A 86 -6.88 -16.71 -5.57
N ARG A 87 -7.10 -17.99 -5.23
CA ARG A 87 -6.84 -18.53 -3.89
C ARG A 87 -5.52 -19.28 -3.84
N GLY A 88 -4.65 -18.85 -2.94
CA GLY A 88 -3.31 -19.40 -2.76
C GLY A 88 -3.33 -20.83 -2.26
N ASN A 89 -2.53 -21.67 -2.91
CA ASN A 89 -2.27 -23.03 -2.48
C ASN A 89 -0.90 -23.47 -3.01
N PRO A 90 -0.23 -24.43 -2.35
CA PRO A 90 1.13 -24.85 -2.74
C PRO A 90 1.23 -25.45 -4.15
N GLN A 91 0.15 -26.03 -4.67
CA GLN A 91 0.10 -26.69 -6.00
C GLN A 91 -0.33 -25.77 -7.13
N LEU A 92 -0.43 -24.46 -6.86
CA LEU A 92 -0.86 -23.49 -7.84
C LEU A 92 0.27 -23.21 -8.84
N THR A 93 0.06 -23.56 -10.10
CA THR A 93 1.05 -23.41 -11.18
C THR A 93 0.89 -22.09 -11.92
N GLU A 94 1.96 -21.66 -12.62
CA GLU A 94 1.90 -20.53 -13.54
C GLU A 94 0.76 -20.67 -14.56
N GLU A 95 0.54 -21.88 -15.08
CA GLU A 95 -0.58 -22.18 -15.98
C GLU A 95 -1.96 -21.80 -15.43
N LYS A 96 -2.17 -22.01 -14.13
CA LYS A 96 -3.43 -21.70 -13.44
C LYS A 96 -3.56 -20.23 -13.06
N MET A 97 -2.45 -19.52 -12.91
CA MET A 97 -2.46 -18.12 -12.51
C MET A 97 -2.44 -17.16 -13.70
N ILE A 98 -1.64 -17.46 -14.72
CA ILE A 98 -1.26 -16.52 -15.77
C ILE A 98 -1.90 -16.89 -17.11
N GLY A 99 -1.52 -18.03 -17.67
CA GLY A 99 -1.98 -18.46 -18.99
C GLY A 99 -1.45 -19.84 -19.32
N ARG A 100 -2.01 -20.49 -20.32
CA ARG A 100 -1.62 -21.85 -20.75
C ARG A 100 -1.59 -21.95 -22.27
N PRO A 101 -0.90 -22.95 -22.86
CA PRO A 101 -0.96 -23.16 -24.30
C PRO A 101 -2.39 -23.51 -24.75
N HIS A 102 -2.77 -23.04 -25.94
CA HIS A 102 -3.97 -23.50 -26.61
C HIS A 102 -3.71 -24.88 -27.23
N TYR A 103 -3.87 -25.95 -26.44
CA TYR A 103 -3.50 -27.32 -26.83
C TYR A 103 -4.00 -27.78 -28.21
N GLY A 104 -5.22 -27.37 -28.63
CA GLY A 104 -5.77 -27.72 -29.94
C GLY A 104 -5.09 -27.01 -31.13
N LYS A 105 -4.59 -25.78 -30.93
CA LYS A 105 -3.86 -25.00 -31.94
C LYS A 105 -2.38 -25.34 -31.93
N MET A 106 -1.84 -25.66 -30.75
CA MET A 106 -0.48 -26.15 -30.58
C MET A 106 -0.23 -27.42 -31.39
N HIS A 107 -1.20 -28.35 -31.43
CA HIS A 107 -1.14 -29.53 -32.30
C HIS A 107 -1.06 -29.21 -33.81
N GLN A 108 -1.50 -28.02 -34.21
CA GLN A 108 -1.46 -27.52 -35.58
C GLN A 108 -0.20 -26.66 -35.85
N GLY A 109 0.74 -26.60 -34.90
CA GLY A 109 1.96 -25.80 -34.98
C GLY A 109 1.77 -24.32 -34.67
N GLN A 110 0.63 -23.92 -34.07
CA GLN A 110 0.35 -22.55 -33.66
C GLN A 110 0.50 -22.40 -32.13
N GLU A 111 1.44 -21.58 -31.70
CA GLU A 111 1.68 -21.26 -30.29
C GLU A 111 0.82 -20.10 -29.81
N ASP A 112 -0.47 -20.38 -29.57
CA ASP A 112 -1.41 -19.40 -29.01
C ASP A 112 -1.54 -19.58 -27.50
N VAL A 113 -1.60 -18.48 -26.75
CA VAL A 113 -1.82 -18.50 -25.29
C VAL A 113 -3.29 -18.29 -24.95
N VAL A 114 -3.81 -19.14 -24.06
CA VAL A 114 -5.09 -18.95 -23.38
C VAL A 114 -4.81 -18.29 -22.03
N TRP A 115 -5.09 -17.00 -21.94
CA TRP A 115 -4.88 -16.20 -20.73
C TRP A 115 -5.93 -16.49 -19.67
N GLN A 116 -5.50 -16.52 -18.41
CA GLN A 116 -6.40 -16.71 -17.28
C GLN A 116 -7.26 -15.46 -17.04
N HIS A 117 -8.47 -15.65 -16.50
CA HIS A 117 -9.36 -14.52 -16.20
C HIS A 117 -8.73 -13.53 -15.21
N PHE A 118 -7.89 -14.03 -14.30
CA PHE A 118 -7.09 -13.19 -13.40
C PHE A 118 -6.20 -12.20 -14.16
N VAL A 119 -5.63 -12.56 -15.31
CA VAL A 119 -4.83 -11.65 -16.15
C VAL A 119 -5.74 -10.65 -16.87
N LEU A 120 -6.84 -11.14 -17.45
CA LEU A 120 -7.71 -10.35 -18.33
C LEU A 120 -8.62 -9.34 -17.59
N VAL A 121 -8.97 -9.61 -16.33
CA VAL A 121 -9.83 -8.72 -15.53
C VAL A 121 -8.96 -7.98 -14.51
N GLY A 122 -8.93 -6.66 -14.57
CA GLY A 122 -8.41 -5.83 -13.48
C GLY A 122 -9.56 -5.25 -12.66
N PRO A 123 -9.40 -4.92 -11.37
CA PRO A 123 -8.26 -5.09 -10.45
C PRO A 123 -7.90 -6.53 -10.07
N LYS A 124 -6.87 -6.70 -9.22
CA LYS A 124 -6.31 -8.01 -8.87
C LYS A 124 -6.45 -8.33 -7.37
N ILE A 125 -7.01 -9.50 -7.06
CA ILE A 125 -7.08 -10.04 -5.69
C ILE A 125 -6.38 -11.40 -5.64
N PHE A 126 -5.51 -11.56 -4.64
CA PHE A 126 -4.86 -12.81 -4.32
C PHE A 126 -5.09 -13.16 -2.85
N ASP A 127 -5.93 -14.17 -2.62
CA ASP A 127 -6.25 -14.65 -1.29
C ASP A 127 -5.20 -15.65 -0.81
N GLU A 128 -4.80 -15.58 0.46
CA GLU A 128 -3.79 -16.46 1.07
C GLU A 128 -2.46 -16.52 0.29
N PHE A 129 -1.95 -15.34 -0.07
CA PHE A 129 -0.76 -15.18 -0.91
C PHE A 129 0.49 -15.86 -0.33
N ASN A 130 0.62 -15.91 1.00
CA ASN A 130 1.71 -16.59 1.70
C ASN A 130 1.62 -18.12 1.63
N ARG A 131 0.59 -18.72 1.03
CA ARG A 131 0.55 -20.16 0.70
C ARG A 131 1.27 -20.51 -0.60
N LEU A 132 1.61 -19.52 -1.42
CA LEU A 132 2.35 -19.75 -2.66
C LEU A 132 3.83 -20.01 -2.38
N PRO A 133 4.50 -20.86 -3.17
CA PRO A 133 5.95 -20.89 -3.23
C PRO A 133 6.52 -19.54 -3.66
N GLU A 134 7.71 -19.18 -3.16
CA GLU A 134 8.38 -17.90 -3.44
C GLU A 134 8.51 -17.61 -4.94
N SER A 135 8.86 -18.61 -5.76
CA SER A 135 8.96 -18.47 -7.21
C SER A 135 7.65 -17.96 -7.83
N ASN A 136 6.52 -18.45 -7.34
CA ASN A 136 5.20 -18.13 -7.87
C ASN A 136 4.72 -16.77 -7.35
N GLN A 137 5.06 -16.42 -6.10
CA GLN A 137 4.87 -15.06 -5.59
C GLN A 137 5.60 -14.04 -6.46
N ALA A 138 6.84 -14.33 -6.87
CA ALA A 138 7.64 -13.46 -7.72
C ALA A 138 7.04 -13.28 -9.12
N VAL A 139 6.53 -14.36 -9.74
CA VAL A 139 5.83 -14.31 -11.04
C VAL A 139 4.62 -13.37 -10.98
N VAL A 140 3.76 -13.53 -9.98
CA VAL A 140 2.56 -12.69 -9.80
C VAL A 140 2.96 -11.22 -9.62
N LEU A 141 3.91 -10.93 -8.74
CA LEU A 141 4.34 -9.57 -8.47
C LEU A 141 5.06 -8.92 -9.67
N ASN A 142 5.74 -9.70 -10.52
CA ASN A 142 6.31 -9.19 -11.77
C ASN A 142 5.21 -8.69 -12.72
N GLY A 143 4.12 -9.47 -12.85
CA GLY A 143 2.96 -9.07 -13.63
C GLY A 143 2.32 -7.78 -13.11
N VAL A 144 2.07 -7.73 -11.80
CA VAL A 144 1.45 -6.57 -11.13
C VAL A 144 2.33 -5.32 -11.17
N ASP A 145 3.65 -5.45 -10.99
CA ASP A 145 4.57 -4.29 -10.95
C ASP A 145 4.66 -3.56 -12.29
N ARG A 146 4.67 -4.31 -13.39
CA ARG A 146 4.80 -3.77 -14.74
C ARG A 146 3.46 -3.50 -15.41
N GLY A 147 2.40 -4.16 -14.93
CA GLY A 147 1.14 -4.24 -15.67
C GLY A 147 1.29 -5.04 -16.96
N GLU A 148 2.21 -6.01 -16.97
CA GLU A 148 2.60 -6.79 -18.14
C GLU A 148 2.71 -8.27 -17.76
N TRP A 149 1.94 -9.11 -18.43
CA TRP A 149 1.88 -10.55 -18.18
C TRP A 149 2.53 -11.27 -19.35
N ASN A 150 3.44 -12.20 -19.06
CA ASN A 150 4.17 -12.95 -20.06
C ASN A 150 3.88 -14.44 -19.87
N TYR A 151 3.68 -15.16 -20.97
CA TYR A 151 3.59 -16.61 -20.95
C TYR A 151 4.04 -17.16 -22.30
N LEU A 152 4.93 -18.18 -22.30
CA LEU A 152 5.65 -18.61 -23.50
C LEU A 152 6.32 -17.43 -24.22
N ASN A 153 6.00 -17.22 -25.51
CA ASN A 153 6.51 -16.14 -26.35
C ASN A 153 5.46 -15.04 -26.59
N ASP A 154 4.40 -15.00 -25.78
CA ASP A 154 3.31 -14.03 -25.89
C ASP A 154 3.23 -13.16 -24.62
N PHE A 155 2.66 -11.96 -24.77
CA PHE A 155 2.49 -11.02 -23.66
C PHE A 155 1.22 -10.18 -23.78
N ILE A 156 0.69 -9.75 -22.63
CA ILE A 156 -0.41 -8.80 -22.53
C ILE A 156 0.00 -7.64 -21.63
N SER A 157 -0.25 -6.41 -22.09
CA SER A 157 -0.18 -5.21 -21.25
C SER A 157 -1.56 -4.85 -20.70
N THR A 158 -1.73 -4.92 -19.39
CA THR A 158 -2.96 -4.53 -18.67
C THR A 158 -2.85 -3.15 -18.02
N GLY A 159 -1.64 -2.57 -18.05
CA GLY A 159 -1.32 -1.36 -17.30
C GLY A 159 -1.31 -1.57 -15.78
N LYS A 160 -0.99 -0.50 -15.05
CA LYS A 160 -0.96 -0.49 -13.58
C LYS A 160 -2.37 -0.65 -13.03
N GLN A 161 -2.56 -1.58 -12.10
CA GLN A 161 -3.85 -1.89 -11.49
C GLN A 161 -3.68 -2.05 -9.97
N PRO A 162 -4.73 -1.77 -9.18
CA PRO A 162 -4.68 -2.07 -7.76
C PRO A 162 -4.58 -3.58 -7.54
N PHE A 163 -3.76 -3.96 -6.55
CA PHE A 163 -3.53 -5.34 -6.17
C PHE A 163 -3.68 -5.52 -4.67
N PHE A 164 -4.48 -6.51 -4.28
CA PHE A 164 -4.74 -6.86 -2.89
C PHE A 164 -4.30 -8.29 -2.65
N ALA A 165 -3.34 -8.47 -1.76
CA ALA A 165 -2.95 -9.79 -1.28
C ALA A 165 -3.41 -9.95 0.17
N THR A 166 -3.98 -11.10 0.51
CA THR A 166 -4.27 -11.43 1.91
C THR A 166 -3.26 -12.45 2.43
N CYS A 167 -2.94 -12.35 3.72
CA CYS A 167 -2.09 -13.30 4.42
C CYS A 167 -2.69 -13.62 5.78
N ASN A 168 -2.60 -14.89 6.16
CA ASN A 168 -2.80 -15.29 7.55
C ASN A 168 -1.48 -15.12 8.30
N TYR A 169 -1.54 -14.97 9.63
CA TYR A 169 -0.34 -15.03 10.46
C TYR A 169 0.39 -16.37 10.24
N ALA A 170 1.71 -16.37 10.46
CA ALA A 170 2.54 -17.54 10.20
C ALA A 170 2.02 -18.76 11.01
N ASP A 171 1.66 -19.81 10.29
CA ASP A 171 1.31 -21.14 10.82
C ASP A 171 2.24 -22.19 10.19
N ARG A 172 2.08 -23.47 10.54
CA ARG A 172 2.94 -24.55 10.03
C ARG A 172 2.84 -24.77 8.51
N GLU A 173 1.80 -24.23 7.85
CA GLU A 173 1.52 -24.45 6.43
C GLU A 173 1.83 -23.22 5.55
N ASN A 174 2.20 -22.09 6.16
CA ASN A 174 2.47 -20.84 5.45
C ASN A 174 3.96 -20.69 5.08
N ASN A 175 4.24 -20.26 3.85
CA ASN A 175 5.55 -19.79 3.45
C ASN A 175 5.72 -18.35 3.95
N ALA A 176 6.72 -18.08 4.79
CA ALA A 176 7.01 -16.71 5.20
C ALA A 176 7.30 -15.83 3.97
N LEU A 177 6.67 -14.66 3.88
CA LEU A 177 7.01 -13.68 2.85
C LEU A 177 8.40 -13.13 3.16
N ILE A 178 9.34 -13.32 2.24
CA ILE A 178 10.71 -12.83 2.41
C ILE A 178 10.77 -11.31 2.22
N PRO A 179 11.76 -10.60 2.80
CA PRO A 179 11.87 -9.13 2.69
C PRO A 179 11.83 -8.58 1.26
N PRO A 180 12.47 -9.18 0.24
CA PRO A 180 12.36 -8.73 -1.14
C PRO A 180 10.93 -8.75 -1.72
N ILE A 181 10.08 -9.66 -1.26
CA ILE A 181 8.67 -9.75 -1.67
C ILE A 181 7.87 -8.66 -0.93
N LEU A 182 8.09 -8.51 0.37
CA LEU A 182 7.42 -7.50 1.21
C LEU A 182 7.70 -6.07 0.73
N ASP A 183 8.93 -5.77 0.29
CA ASP A 183 9.29 -4.45 -0.24
C ASP A 183 8.45 -4.03 -1.46
N ARG A 184 7.91 -5.00 -2.20
CA ARG A 184 7.06 -4.75 -3.39
C ARG A 184 5.63 -4.33 -3.02
N PHE A 185 5.17 -4.52 -1.80
CA PHE A 185 3.86 -4.02 -1.34
C PHE A 185 3.97 -2.61 -0.81
N ASP A 186 3.12 -1.69 -1.27
CA ASP A 186 3.22 -0.29 -0.90
C ASP A 186 2.81 -0.05 0.56
N VAL A 187 1.74 -0.71 1.00
CA VAL A 187 1.21 -0.66 2.37
C VAL A 187 0.81 -2.06 2.85
N ALA A 188 0.85 -2.26 4.16
CA ALA A 188 0.26 -3.41 4.82
C ALA A 188 -0.64 -2.98 5.98
N VAL A 189 -1.74 -3.70 6.20
CA VAL A 189 -2.70 -3.43 7.29
C VAL A 189 -3.15 -4.74 7.93
N GLU A 190 -3.37 -4.72 9.23
CA GLU A 190 -4.10 -5.80 9.91
C GLU A 190 -5.61 -5.60 9.78
N SER A 191 -6.31 -6.63 9.31
CA SER A 191 -7.76 -6.71 9.36
C SER A 191 -8.19 -7.09 10.78
N LYS A 192 -8.65 -6.09 11.52
CA LYS A 192 -8.98 -6.22 12.94
C LYS A 192 -10.33 -6.88 13.18
N PHE A 193 -10.51 -7.36 14.41
CA PHE A 193 -11.79 -7.83 14.89
C PHE A 193 -12.85 -6.71 14.82
N PRO A 194 -13.99 -6.93 14.14
CA PRO A 194 -15.01 -5.89 13.93
C PRO A 194 -15.70 -5.44 15.23
N GLY A 195 -15.53 -6.17 16.33
CA GLY A 195 -16.17 -5.87 17.60
C GLY A 195 -17.55 -6.53 17.73
N VAL A 196 -17.93 -6.85 18.97
CA VAL A 196 -19.13 -7.65 19.27
C VAL A 196 -20.41 -7.08 18.65
N ALA A 197 -20.63 -5.76 18.72
CA ALA A 197 -21.82 -5.13 18.16
C ALA A 197 -21.95 -5.31 16.64
N ASN A 198 -20.83 -5.21 15.91
CA ASN A 198 -20.78 -5.43 14.47
C ASN A 198 -20.91 -6.92 14.14
N VAL A 199 -20.28 -7.80 14.92
CA VAL A 199 -20.43 -9.27 14.76
C VAL A 199 -21.88 -9.70 14.87
N LEU A 200 -22.65 -9.13 15.80
CA LEU A 200 -24.08 -9.44 15.91
C LEU A 200 -24.86 -9.09 14.63
N HIS A 201 -24.56 -7.93 14.02
CA HIS A 201 -25.18 -7.54 12.75
C HIS A 201 -24.71 -8.44 11.59
N ILE A 202 -23.41 -8.72 11.50
CA ILE A 202 -22.84 -9.60 10.46
C ILE A 202 -23.44 -11.00 10.56
N ALA A 203 -23.53 -11.55 11.78
CA ALA A 203 -24.08 -12.89 12.01
C ALA A 203 -25.58 -13.00 11.71
N GLN A 204 -26.32 -11.88 11.78
CA GLN A 204 -27.74 -11.82 11.43
C GLN A 204 -27.97 -11.73 9.90
N ASP A 205 -26.98 -11.29 9.12
CA ASP A 205 -27.01 -11.31 7.66
C ASP A 205 -26.72 -12.71 7.11
N TYR A 206 -27.59 -13.67 7.46
CA TYR A 206 -27.37 -15.09 7.16
C TYR A 206 -27.35 -15.40 5.66
N HIS A 207 -28.05 -14.60 4.86
CA HIS A 207 -28.17 -14.78 3.41
C HIS A 207 -27.13 -13.99 2.61
N ASN A 208 -26.29 -13.19 3.27
CA ASN A 208 -25.41 -12.20 2.63
C ASN A 208 -26.22 -11.28 1.70
N ASP A 209 -27.33 -10.75 2.19
CA ASP A 209 -28.24 -9.89 1.41
C ASP A 209 -27.51 -8.64 0.91
N LYS A 210 -26.46 -8.22 1.61
CA LYS A 210 -25.57 -7.13 1.21
C LYS A 210 -24.82 -7.45 -0.09
N ASP A 211 -24.35 -8.68 -0.27
CA ASP A 211 -23.66 -9.07 -1.51
C ASP A 211 -24.57 -8.93 -2.72
N ALA A 212 -25.87 -9.23 -2.56
CA ALA A 212 -26.86 -9.11 -3.63
C ALA A 212 -27.01 -7.66 -4.16
N VAL A 213 -26.58 -6.66 -3.38
CA VAL A 213 -26.57 -5.25 -3.82
C VAL A 213 -25.51 -5.02 -4.89
N LEU A 214 -24.35 -5.65 -4.79
CA LEU A 214 -23.22 -5.48 -5.70
C LEU A 214 -23.10 -6.61 -6.74
N SER A 215 -23.73 -7.75 -6.48
CA SER A 215 -23.81 -8.87 -7.41
C SER A 215 -24.76 -8.60 -8.58
N ASP A 216 -24.38 -9.10 -9.74
CA ASP A 216 -25.24 -9.17 -10.93
C ASP A 216 -24.90 -10.46 -11.70
N PRO A 217 -25.64 -11.55 -11.45
CA PRO A 217 -25.38 -12.83 -12.10
C PRO A 217 -25.54 -12.80 -13.62
N ALA A 218 -26.41 -11.92 -14.15
CA ALA A 218 -26.65 -11.83 -15.59
C ALA A 218 -25.46 -11.17 -16.30
N LEU A 219 -24.99 -10.04 -15.77
CA LEU A 219 -23.78 -9.37 -16.24
C LEU A 219 -22.55 -10.24 -16.07
N THR A 220 -22.44 -10.96 -14.94
CA THR A 220 -21.34 -11.90 -14.69
C THR A 220 -21.29 -13.00 -15.73
N ARG A 221 -22.43 -13.62 -16.09
CA ARG A 221 -22.48 -14.65 -17.15
C ARG A 221 -22.04 -14.09 -18.50
N ARG A 222 -22.47 -12.87 -18.84
CA ARG A 222 -22.05 -12.18 -20.07
C ARG A 222 -20.54 -11.90 -20.07
N ALA A 223 -19.99 -11.41 -18.95
CA ALA A 223 -18.55 -11.20 -18.80
C ALA A 223 -17.76 -12.50 -18.99
N LEU A 224 -18.22 -13.62 -18.41
CA LEU A 224 -17.58 -14.92 -18.59
C LEU A 224 -17.67 -15.43 -20.03
N GLN A 225 -18.76 -15.14 -20.76
CA GLN A 225 -18.86 -15.47 -22.19
C GLN A 225 -17.86 -14.66 -23.01
N ILE A 226 -17.68 -13.38 -22.68
CA ILE A 226 -16.67 -12.50 -23.31
C ILE A 226 -15.26 -13.03 -23.04
N LEU A 227 -14.93 -13.33 -21.78
CA LEU A 227 -13.62 -13.86 -21.37
C LEU A 227 -13.27 -15.20 -22.02
N ASN A 228 -14.27 -16.03 -22.30
CA ASN A 228 -14.09 -17.34 -22.94
C ASN A 228 -14.31 -17.31 -24.46
N SER A 229 -14.45 -16.13 -25.07
CA SER A 229 -14.79 -15.99 -26.49
C SER A 229 -13.65 -16.33 -27.47
N GLY A 230 -12.42 -16.41 -26.98
CA GLY A 230 -11.22 -16.61 -27.82
C GLY A 230 -10.83 -15.38 -28.65
N LYS A 231 -11.44 -14.22 -28.40
CA LYS A 231 -11.09 -12.93 -29.00
C LYS A 231 -9.74 -12.41 -28.49
N SER A 232 -9.22 -11.40 -29.16
CA SER A 232 -8.01 -10.70 -28.70
C SER A 232 -8.23 -10.02 -27.33
N PRO A 233 -7.18 -9.86 -26.51
CA PRO A 233 -7.27 -9.18 -25.22
C PRO A 233 -7.88 -7.77 -25.31
N ASP A 234 -7.55 -7.01 -26.35
CA ASP A 234 -8.08 -5.66 -26.56
C ASP A 234 -9.59 -5.65 -26.83
N GLU A 235 -10.10 -6.64 -27.58
CA GLU A 235 -11.53 -6.79 -27.82
C GLU A 235 -12.26 -7.24 -26.57
N ILE A 236 -11.67 -8.16 -25.80
CA ILE A 236 -12.20 -8.57 -24.50
C ILE A 236 -12.34 -7.37 -23.58
N GLN A 237 -11.29 -6.56 -23.46
CA GLN A 237 -11.27 -5.37 -22.60
C GLN A 237 -12.36 -4.37 -22.99
N LYS A 238 -12.51 -4.04 -24.28
CA LYS A 238 -13.59 -3.16 -24.77
C LYS A 238 -14.98 -3.67 -24.43
N GLN A 239 -15.20 -4.99 -24.51
CA GLN A 239 -16.49 -5.59 -24.16
C GLN A 239 -16.72 -5.65 -22.65
N LEU A 240 -15.67 -5.83 -21.84
CA LEU A 240 -15.77 -5.74 -20.38
C LEU A 240 -16.11 -4.31 -19.92
N GLU A 241 -15.60 -3.28 -20.61
CA GLU A 241 -15.98 -1.89 -20.34
C GLU A 241 -17.48 -1.60 -20.57
N GLU A 242 -18.13 -2.33 -21.48
CA GLU A 242 -19.60 -2.28 -21.62
C GLU A 242 -20.30 -2.89 -20.40
N ILE A 243 -19.80 -4.02 -19.88
CA ILE A 243 -20.32 -4.65 -18.67
C ILE A 243 -20.19 -3.71 -17.47
N VAL A 244 -19.03 -3.08 -17.30
CA VAL A 244 -18.78 -2.11 -16.22
C VAL A 244 -19.75 -0.94 -16.31
N ARG A 245 -19.93 -0.34 -17.49
CA ARG A 245 -20.88 0.77 -17.68
C ARG A 245 -22.33 0.39 -17.38
N GLU A 246 -22.72 -0.84 -17.71
CA GLU A 246 -24.07 -1.35 -17.41
C GLU A 246 -24.26 -1.57 -15.90
N HIS A 247 -23.26 -2.15 -15.22
CA HIS A 247 -23.26 -2.35 -13.77
C HIS A 247 -23.26 -1.02 -13.01
N ASP A 248 -22.41 -0.07 -13.40
CA ASP A 248 -22.39 1.31 -12.87
C ASP A 248 -23.77 1.98 -12.99
N GLY A 249 -24.44 1.79 -14.13
CA GLY A 249 -25.80 2.29 -14.34
C GLY A 249 -26.81 1.67 -13.36
N GLY A 250 -26.62 0.41 -13.00
CA GLY A 250 -27.37 -0.28 -11.94
C GLY A 250 -27.06 0.27 -10.54
N LEU A 251 -25.77 0.45 -10.22
CA LEU A 251 -25.32 1.00 -8.94
C LEU A 251 -25.85 2.43 -8.69
N ARG A 252 -25.80 3.29 -9.72
CA ARG A 252 -26.38 4.65 -9.65
C ARG A 252 -27.87 4.64 -9.35
N LYS A 253 -28.63 3.71 -9.95
CA LYS A 253 -30.07 3.57 -9.66
C LYS A 253 -30.35 3.12 -8.23
N LYS A 254 -29.39 2.42 -7.60
CA LYS A 254 -29.43 2.02 -6.19
C LYS A 254 -28.90 3.12 -5.24
N GLY A 255 -28.49 4.28 -5.77
CA GLY A 255 -28.05 5.43 -4.98
C GLY A 255 -26.54 5.50 -4.71
N PHE A 256 -25.73 4.64 -5.34
CA PHE A 256 -24.28 4.70 -5.20
C PHE A 256 -23.65 5.68 -6.19
N GLU A 257 -22.66 6.43 -5.71
CA GLU A 257 -21.69 7.10 -6.59
C GLU A 257 -20.86 6.05 -7.33
N VAL A 258 -20.27 6.44 -8.47
CA VAL A 258 -19.37 5.57 -9.26
C VAL A 258 -18.25 6.41 -9.87
N LEU A 259 -17.12 5.79 -10.18
CA LEU A 259 -15.95 6.45 -10.78
C LEU A 259 -15.75 5.98 -12.21
N SER A 260 -15.87 6.90 -13.17
CA SER A 260 -15.49 6.62 -14.55
C SER A 260 -13.97 6.49 -14.71
N SER A 261 -13.51 5.91 -15.83
CA SER A 261 -12.08 5.87 -16.17
C SER A 261 -11.44 7.27 -16.20
N GLN A 262 -12.18 8.28 -16.68
CA GLN A 262 -11.73 9.68 -16.69
C GLN A 262 -11.61 10.26 -15.28
N ASP A 263 -12.53 9.91 -14.38
CA ASP A 263 -12.45 10.34 -12.97
C ASP A 263 -11.19 9.76 -12.33
N LYS A 264 -10.90 8.48 -12.55
CA LYS A 264 -9.70 7.80 -12.00
C LYS A 264 -8.40 8.43 -12.50
N GLU A 265 -8.29 8.70 -13.80
CA GLU A 265 -7.12 9.37 -14.38
C GLU A 265 -6.94 10.79 -13.81
N ARG A 266 -8.04 11.52 -13.65
CA ARG A 266 -8.02 12.86 -13.08
C ARG A 266 -7.62 12.84 -11.61
N ILE A 267 -8.14 11.89 -10.82
CA ILE A 267 -7.76 11.70 -9.41
C ILE A 267 -6.25 11.43 -9.31
N GLU A 268 -5.71 10.52 -10.12
CA GLU A 268 -4.26 10.22 -10.12
C GLU A 268 -3.41 11.47 -10.41
N GLN A 269 -3.85 12.31 -11.35
CA GLN A 269 -3.19 13.59 -11.66
C GLN A 269 -3.29 14.59 -10.51
N GLU A 270 -4.45 14.73 -9.89
CA GLU A 270 -4.67 15.64 -8.76
C GLU A 270 -3.84 15.20 -7.53
N ILE A 271 -3.85 13.91 -7.18
CA ILE A 271 -3.02 13.34 -6.09
C ILE A 271 -1.54 13.63 -6.35
N ARG A 272 -1.05 13.38 -7.57
CA ARG A 272 0.36 13.63 -7.91
C ARG A 272 0.75 15.10 -7.70
N ALA A 273 -0.18 16.02 -7.97
CA ALA A 273 0.03 17.45 -7.91
C ALA A 273 0.00 18.03 -6.49
N VAL A 274 -0.53 17.31 -5.49
CA VAL A 274 -0.53 17.78 -4.09
C VAL A 274 0.92 18.00 -3.62
N PRO A 275 1.33 19.23 -3.26
CA PRO A 275 2.67 19.50 -2.75
C PRO A 275 2.83 18.96 -1.32
N LEU A 276 4.08 18.78 -0.89
CA LEU A 276 4.38 18.61 0.52
C LEU A 276 4.59 19.99 1.13
N ASP A 277 4.10 20.18 2.36
CA ASP A 277 4.51 21.34 3.13
C ASP A 277 5.94 21.16 3.64
N ARG A 278 6.50 22.24 4.18
CA ARG A 278 7.88 22.26 4.66
C ARG A 278 8.15 21.25 5.77
N ASP A 279 7.21 21.08 6.70
CA ASP A 279 7.40 20.20 7.85
C ASP A 279 7.33 18.73 7.43
N ALA A 280 6.48 18.39 6.47
CA ALA A 280 6.40 17.08 5.83
C ALA A 280 7.68 16.74 5.04
N GLU A 281 8.20 17.68 4.25
CA GLU A 281 9.46 17.51 3.50
C GLU A 281 10.64 17.24 4.44
N GLN A 282 10.74 18.02 5.52
CA GLN A 282 11.83 17.87 6.49
C GLN A 282 11.70 16.59 7.30
N TYR A 283 10.51 16.26 7.81
CA TYR A 283 10.30 14.99 8.51
C TYR A 283 10.62 13.79 7.61
N PHE A 284 10.24 13.84 6.33
CA PHE A 284 10.62 12.82 5.36
C PHE A 284 12.14 12.69 5.24
N GLY A 285 12.87 13.81 5.12
CA GLY A 285 14.32 13.82 5.10
C GLY A 285 14.96 13.23 6.36
N PHE A 286 14.41 13.54 7.54
CA PHE A 286 14.86 12.97 8.82
C PHE A 286 14.67 11.45 8.84
N LEU A 287 13.48 10.97 8.50
CA LEU A 287 13.18 9.55 8.44
C LEU A 287 14.10 8.80 7.47
N VAL A 288 14.26 9.32 6.24
CA VAL A 288 15.12 8.71 5.22
C VAL A 288 16.58 8.68 5.67
N ALA A 289 17.06 9.75 6.29
CA ALA A 289 18.42 9.79 6.84
C ALA A 289 18.60 8.72 7.91
N GLU A 290 17.70 8.64 8.89
CA GLU A 290 17.78 7.64 9.96
C GLU A 290 17.63 6.19 9.47
N MET A 291 17.02 5.96 8.31
CA MET A 291 16.88 4.63 7.73
C MET A 291 18.07 4.20 6.87
N ASN A 292 18.83 5.14 6.30
CA ASN A 292 19.78 4.85 5.23
C ASN A 292 21.22 5.30 5.49
N THR A 293 21.43 6.22 6.43
CA THR A 293 22.76 6.76 6.70
C THR A 293 23.44 6.02 7.83
N SER A 294 24.77 6.08 7.87
CA SER A 294 25.57 5.52 8.96
C SER A 294 26.75 6.45 9.22
N PRO A 295 26.97 6.88 10.47
CA PRO A 295 28.15 7.66 10.85
C PRO A 295 29.47 6.99 10.47
N LYS A 296 29.54 5.67 10.61
CA LYS A 296 30.75 4.86 10.35
C LYS A 296 30.92 4.46 8.88
N TYR A 297 29.85 4.00 8.23
CA TYR A 297 29.92 3.40 6.89
C TYR A 297 29.40 4.30 5.77
N GLY A 298 28.85 5.45 6.16
CA GLY A 298 28.16 6.39 5.31
C GLY A 298 26.77 5.96 4.87
N GLN A 299 26.68 4.78 4.26
CA GLN A 299 25.43 4.14 3.90
C GLN A 299 25.22 2.93 4.81
N LYS A 300 24.00 2.77 5.33
CA LYS A 300 23.56 1.59 6.09
C LYS A 300 23.32 0.41 5.14
N ARG A 301 23.74 -0.79 5.53
CA ARG A 301 23.49 -2.04 4.80
C ARG A 301 22.97 -3.12 5.73
N SER A 302 22.33 -4.14 5.17
CA SER A 302 21.83 -5.31 5.92
C SER A 302 22.92 -6.20 6.51
N VAL A 303 24.16 -6.10 6.01
CA VAL A 303 25.32 -6.85 6.51
C VAL A 303 26.09 -6.11 7.60
N ASP A 304 25.81 -4.82 7.79
CA ASP A 304 26.48 -4.01 8.80
C ASP A 304 25.81 -4.20 10.16
N PRO A 305 26.58 -4.33 11.26
CA PRO A 305 26.00 -4.45 12.59
C PRO A 305 25.29 -3.15 13.00
N THR A 306 24.18 -3.29 13.73
CA THR A 306 23.54 -2.14 14.40
C THR A 306 24.40 -1.68 15.58
N THR A 307 24.42 -0.37 15.84
CA THR A 307 25.21 0.23 16.92
C THR A 307 24.52 1.46 17.47
N THR A 308 24.67 1.70 18.77
CA THR A 308 24.21 2.89 19.50
C THR A 308 25.32 3.90 19.77
N GLU A 309 26.56 3.63 19.33
CA GLU A 309 27.75 4.48 19.57
C GLU A 309 27.56 5.93 19.12
N ASN A 310 26.77 6.12 18.06
CA ASN A 310 26.56 7.42 17.43
C ASN A 310 25.16 7.98 17.72
N GLY A 311 24.51 7.55 18.80
CA GLY A 311 23.19 8.01 19.20
C GLY A 311 22.08 6.98 18.99
N LEU A 312 20.94 7.26 19.63
CA LEU A 312 19.75 6.40 19.65
C LEU A 312 18.79 6.81 18.52
N TYR A 313 19.25 6.63 17.27
CA TYR A 313 18.46 6.85 16.05
C TYR A 313 17.79 5.55 15.60
N LEU A 314 16.78 5.65 14.72
CA LEU A 314 16.04 4.51 14.20
C LEU A 314 16.97 3.43 13.62
N GLN A 315 18.09 3.83 12.99
CA GLN A 315 19.10 2.90 12.47
C GLN A 315 19.59 1.85 13.47
N ALA A 316 19.59 2.15 14.78
CA ALA A 316 20.05 1.25 15.83
C ALA A 316 18.98 0.20 16.21
N SER A 317 17.71 0.46 15.90
CA SER A 317 16.57 -0.36 16.31
C SER A 317 16.18 -1.42 15.27
N PHE A 318 16.68 -1.34 14.03
CA PHE A 318 16.33 -2.29 12.97
C PHE A 318 17.52 -2.76 12.13
N ILE A 319 17.38 -3.95 11.57
CA ILE A 319 18.34 -4.62 10.68
C ILE A 319 18.02 -4.27 9.24
N GLY A 320 19.03 -3.93 8.43
CA GLY A 320 18.84 -3.52 7.04
C GLY A 320 18.88 -2.01 6.86
N SER A 321 18.44 -1.57 5.69
CA SER A 321 18.32 -0.16 5.32
C SER A 321 16.94 0.09 4.74
N GLY A 322 16.61 1.36 4.55
CA GLY A 322 15.45 1.74 3.77
C GLY A 322 15.56 1.40 2.27
N SER A 323 14.47 1.63 1.56
CA SER A 323 14.31 1.33 0.14
C SER A 323 13.71 2.50 -0.64
N ARG A 324 14.03 2.59 -1.93
CA ARG A 324 13.41 3.60 -2.81
C ARG A 324 11.92 3.33 -3.07
N ARG A 325 11.44 2.11 -2.80
CA ARG A 325 10.01 1.76 -2.95
C ARG A 325 9.20 2.25 -1.77
N GLU A 326 9.71 2.10 -0.54
CA GLU A 326 9.03 2.65 0.64
C GLU A 326 8.98 4.18 0.60
N GLU A 327 10.08 4.86 0.23
CA GLU A 327 10.14 6.32 0.12
C GLU A 327 9.02 6.86 -0.81
N LYS A 328 8.88 6.24 -1.98
CA LYS A 328 7.80 6.56 -2.93
C LYS A 328 6.43 6.22 -2.38
N SER A 329 6.30 5.13 -1.62
CA SER A 329 5.03 4.71 -1.02
C SER A 329 4.56 5.69 0.04
N ILE A 330 5.46 6.14 0.95
CA ILE A 330 5.16 7.13 1.99
C ILE A 330 4.60 8.40 1.34
N VAL A 331 5.34 8.99 0.40
CA VAL A 331 4.94 10.23 -0.28
C VAL A 331 3.63 10.05 -1.03
N ARG A 332 3.48 8.96 -1.79
CA ARG A 332 2.28 8.73 -2.60
C ARG A 332 1.03 8.55 -1.75
N TYR A 333 1.11 7.77 -0.68
CA TYR A 333 -0.04 7.53 0.19
C TYR A 333 -0.38 8.77 1.04
N ALA A 334 0.63 9.53 1.50
CA ALA A 334 0.40 10.79 2.20
C ALA A 334 -0.29 11.83 1.29
N LYS A 335 0.13 11.94 0.02
CA LYS A 335 -0.56 12.77 -1.00
C LYS A 335 -2.00 12.34 -1.23
N SER A 336 -2.25 11.02 -1.35
CA SER A 336 -3.62 10.54 -1.56
C SER A 336 -4.52 10.74 -0.35
N LEU A 337 -3.98 10.64 0.88
CA LEU A 337 -4.72 10.95 2.11
C LEU A 337 -5.05 12.44 2.19
N ALA A 338 -4.07 13.31 1.95
CA ALA A 338 -4.27 14.76 1.91
C ALA A 338 -5.31 15.16 0.85
N TRP A 339 -5.21 14.60 -0.36
CA TRP A 339 -6.18 14.81 -1.43
C TRP A 339 -7.59 14.37 -1.03
N LEU A 340 -7.73 13.19 -0.42
CA LEU A 340 -9.03 12.67 0.04
C LEU A 340 -9.64 13.60 1.10
N GLN A 341 -8.82 14.17 1.97
CA GLN A 341 -9.22 15.12 3.02
C GLN A 341 -9.43 16.55 2.49
N ASP A 342 -9.33 16.79 1.18
CA ASP A 342 -9.44 18.12 0.55
C ASP A 342 -8.39 19.13 1.08
N SER A 343 -7.26 18.62 1.58
CA SER A 343 -6.10 19.41 2.00
C SER A 343 -5.32 19.90 0.79
N SER A 344 -4.89 21.17 0.80
CA SER A 344 -4.11 21.76 -0.30
C SER A 344 -2.66 21.27 -0.36
N GLU A 345 -2.14 20.72 0.72
CA GLU A 345 -0.77 20.23 0.87
C GLU A 345 -0.70 19.04 1.84
N VAL A 346 0.34 18.23 1.71
CA VAL A 346 0.66 17.17 2.65
C VAL A 346 1.39 17.78 3.84
N ASN A 347 0.72 17.82 4.99
CA ASN A 347 1.32 18.17 6.27
C ASN A 347 2.02 17.00 7.00
N LEU A 348 2.71 17.31 8.10
CA LEU A 348 3.39 16.35 8.98
C LEU A 348 2.48 15.21 9.45
N GLU A 349 1.22 15.49 9.78
CA GLU A 349 0.30 14.49 10.31
C GLU A 349 0.02 13.41 9.25
N HIS A 350 -0.28 13.79 8.00
CA HIS A 350 -0.47 12.83 6.90
C HIS A 350 0.75 11.89 6.74
N MET A 351 1.97 12.44 6.85
CA MET A 351 3.21 11.66 6.75
C MET A 351 3.35 10.68 7.90
N THR A 352 3.22 11.15 9.14
CA THR A 352 3.42 10.34 10.36
C THR A 352 2.36 9.25 10.53
N GLN A 353 1.17 9.43 9.97
CA GLN A 353 0.10 8.44 10.04
C GLN A 353 0.18 7.37 8.97
N VAL A 354 0.65 7.71 7.77
CA VAL A 354 0.81 6.77 6.66
C VAL A 354 2.09 5.95 6.80
N ALA A 355 3.21 6.57 7.21
CA ALA A 355 4.52 5.92 7.25
C ALA A 355 4.54 4.58 8.03
N PRO A 356 3.86 4.42 9.18
CA PRO A 356 3.83 3.14 9.90
C PRO A 356 3.30 1.98 9.05
N TYR A 357 2.22 2.20 8.30
CA TYR A 357 1.59 1.18 7.44
C TYR A 357 2.41 0.89 6.17
N VAL A 358 3.31 1.79 5.81
CA VAL A 358 4.27 1.61 4.71
C VAL A 358 5.52 0.85 5.16
N LEU A 359 5.90 0.95 6.44
CA LEU A 359 7.18 0.45 6.95
C LEU A 359 7.10 -0.84 7.74
N TRP A 360 6.05 -1.08 8.51
CA TRP A 360 6.05 -2.17 9.51
C TRP A 360 6.26 -3.58 8.92
N HIS A 361 5.80 -3.82 7.69
CA HIS A 361 5.99 -5.09 6.98
C HIS A 361 7.34 -5.18 6.26
N ARG A 362 8.11 -4.08 6.16
CA ARG A 362 9.42 -4.02 5.49
C ARG A 362 10.57 -4.02 6.47
N VAL A 363 10.33 -3.54 7.69
CA VAL A 363 11.36 -3.37 8.71
C VAL A 363 11.49 -4.63 9.55
N ARG A 364 12.74 -5.08 9.76
CA ARG A 364 13.06 -6.15 10.71
C ARG A 364 13.69 -5.55 11.96
N TRP A 365 12.97 -5.58 13.07
CA TRP A 365 13.46 -5.05 14.34
C TRP A 365 14.60 -5.92 14.91
N THR A 366 15.49 -5.30 15.69
CA THR A 366 16.51 -6.06 16.43
C THR A 366 15.85 -6.82 17.59
N PRO A 367 16.42 -7.95 18.05
CA PRO A 367 15.90 -8.68 19.21
C PRO A 367 15.77 -7.80 20.46
N GLU A 368 16.68 -6.85 20.65
CA GLU A 368 16.64 -5.89 21.76
C GLU A 368 15.42 -4.97 21.66
N THR A 369 15.12 -4.49 20.45
CA THR A 369 13.94 -3.66 20.19
C THR A 369 12.65 -4.46 20.38
N GLU A 370 12.56 -5.66 19.81
CA GLU A 370 11.40 -6.54 20.00
C GLU A 370 11.17 -6.85 21.49
N ASN A 371 12.24 -7.09 22.25
CA ASN A 371 12.15 -7.38 23.68
C ASN A 371 11.70 -6.15 24.49
N ALA A 372 12.17 -4.95 24.15
CA ALA A 372 11.77 -3.72 24.82
C ALA A 372 10.28 -3.39 24.66
N PHE A 373 9.63 -3.90 23.60
CA PHE A 373 8.22 -3.65 23.30
C PHE A 373 7.31 -4.85 23.54
N ARG A 374 7.87 -6.01 23.92
CA ARG A 374 7.15 -7.28 23.99
C ARG A 374 5.92 -7.22 24.89
N ASP A 375 6.09 -6.64 26.07
CA ASP A 375 5.09 -6.63 27.14
C ASP A 375 4.26 -5.33 27.16
N ASN A 376 4.39 -4.49 26.12
CA ASN A 376 3.58 -3.28 26.00
C ASN A 376 2.11 -3.64 25.75
N ASP A 377 1.21 -2.93 26.43
CA ASP A 377 -0.20 -2.90 26.06
C ASP A 377 -0.35 -2.33 24.65
N ARG A 378 -1.01 -3.08 23.76
CA ARG A 378 -1.17 -2.70 22.35
C ARG A 378 -2.44 -3.25 21.73
N ILE A 379 -2.93 -2.56 20.71
CA ILE A 379 -4.07 -2.93 19.88
C ILE A 379 -3.68 -3.31 18.44
N ASP A 380 -2.40 -3.17 18.13
CA ASP A 380 -1.80 -3.47 16.82
C ASP A 380 -0.82 -4.65 16.95
N PRO A 381 -0.45 -5.31 15.83
CA PRO A 381 0.63 -6.30 15.81
C PRO A 381 1.95 -5.68 16.27
N LEU A 382 2.87 -6.51 16.78
CA LEU A 382 4.04 -6.02 17.53
C LEU A 382 4.87 -5.08 16.66
N ASP A 383 5.13 -5.50 15.42
CA ASP A 383 5.91 -4.74 14.46
C ASP A 383 5.25 -3.41 14.10
N LEU A 384 3.92 -3.38 13.91
CA LEU A 384 3.19 -2.14 13.65
C LEU A 384 3.20 -1.22 14.88
N HIS A 385 3.07 -1.77 16.08
CA HIS A 385 3.13 -1.04 17.34
C HIS A 385 4.51 -0.39 17.55
N ILE A 386 5.59 -1.15 17.34
CA ILE A 386 6.97 -0.64 17.37
C ILE A 386 7.13 0.47 16.34
N THR A 387 6.67 0.23 15.10
CA THR A 387 6.78 1.22 14.01
C THR A 387 6.07 2.52 14.36
N LYS A 388 4.79 2.46 14.77
CA LYS A 388 4.02 3.65 15.17
C LYS A 388 4.71 4.41 16.30
N THR A 389 5.23 3.69 17.29
CA THR A 389 5.90 4.31 18.44
C THR A 389 7.20 5.00 18.04
N LEU A 390 8.09 4.31 17.32
CA LEU A 390 9.41 4.82 16.97
C LEU A 390 9.39 5.88 15.86
N LEU A 391 8.37 5.89 14.99
CA LEU A 391 8.18 7.00 14.04
C LEU A 391 7.55 8.24 14.68
N GLY A 392 6.78 8.05 15.76
CA GLY A 392 6.21 9.10 16.59
C GLY A 392 7.21 9.66 17.62
N ASP A 393 6.78 9.77 18.87
CA ASP A 393 7.58 10.35 19.96
C ASP A 393 8.59 9.35 20.56
N GLY A 394 8.41 8.05 20.31
CA GLY A 394 9.21 6.97 20.86
C GLY A 394 8.96 6.73 22.35
N THR A 395 9.98 6.16 23.01
CA THR A 395 10.02 5.96 24.46
C THR A 395 11.14 6.80 25.08
N ASN A 396 11.25 6.78 26.40
CA ASN A 396 12.36 7.43 27.10
C ASN A 396 13.72 6.84 26.73
N GLU A 397 13.76 5.53 26.46
CA GLU A 397 14.98 4.79 26.13
C GLU A 397 15.26 4.75 24.61
N MET A 398 14.21 4.88 23.79
CA MET A 398 14.29 4.89 22.34
C MET A 398 13.46 6.06 21.82
N PRO A 399 14.00 7.29 21.82
CA PRO A 399 13.29 8.46 21.30
C PRO A 399 12.81 8.20 19.85
N GLY A 400 11.70 8.80 19.46
CA GLY A 400 11.14 8.61 18.13
C GLY A 400 11.61 9.65 17.12
N VAL A 401 11.37 9.37 15.84
CA VAL A 401 11.77 10.25 14.72
C VAL A 401 11.06 11.60 14.82
N LYS A 402 9.75 11.63 15.13
CA LYS A 402 8.98 12.89 15.25
C LYS A 402 9.49 13.77 16.39
N LYS A 403 9.87 13.17 17.51
CA LYS A 403 10.48 13.88 18.64
C LYS A 403 11.82 14.51 18.24
N ARG A 404 12.72 13.74 17.64
CA ARG A 404 14.03 14.23 17.16
C ARG A 404 13.91 15.30 16.08
N PHE A 405 12.96 15.12 15.16
CA PHE A 405 12.60 16.13 14.18
C PHE A 405 12.22 17.43 14.88
N SER A 406 11.29 17.39 15.84
CA SER A 406 10.83 18.57 16.57
C SER A 406 11.97 19.29 17.32
N GLU A 407 12.92 18.54 17.87
CA GLU A 407 14.10 19.08 18.57
C GLU A 407 15.15 19.69 17.63
N SER A 408 15.27 19.19 16.39
CA SER A 408 16.35 19.56 15.46
C SER A 408 15.88 20.34 14.23
N GLN A 409 14.58 20.57 14.08
CA GLN A 409 13.99 21.18 12.89
C GLN A 409 14.58 22.57 12.60
N GLN A 410 14.70 23.41 13.63
CA GLN A 410 15.21 24.78 13.47
C GLN A 410 16.66 24.80 13.01
N ASN A 411 17.49 23.89 13.54
CA ASN A 411 18.89 23.74 13.13
C ASN A 411 18.99 23.30 11.67
N TYR A 412 18.16 22.32 11.26
CA TYR A 412 18.13 21.87 9.87
C TYR A 412 17.65 22.97 8.92
N GLN A 413 16.58 23.68 9.26
CA GLN A 413 16.08 24.82 8.48
C GLN A 413 17.17 25.87 8.27
N ARG A 414 17.92 26.19 9.33
CA ARG A 414 18.99 27.19 9.27
C ARG A 414 20.09 26.80 8.29
N VAL A 415 20.49 25.52 8.27
CA VAL A 415 21.47 25.01 7.30
C VAL A 415 20.92 25.16 5.87
N ILE A 416 19.67 24.77 5.63
CA ILE A 416 19.03 24.90 4.31
C ILE A 416 18.93 26.37 3.85
N ASP A 417 18.56 27.29 4.75
CA ASP A 417 18.48 28.72 4.44
C ASP A 417 19.86 29.30 4.06
N LEU A 418 20.92 28.92 4.78
CA LEU A 418 22.28 29.33 4.46
C LEU A 418 22.71 28.86 3.06
N VAL A 419 22.37 27.62 2.70
CA VAL A 419 22.60 27.07 1.36
C VAL A 419 21.80 27.84 0.31
N GLY A 420 20.51 28.11 0.54
CA GLY A 420 19.65 28.88 -0.35
C GLY A 420 20.14 30.31 -0.59
N HIS A 421 20.83 30.90 0.39
CA HIS A 421 21.46 32.22 0.30
C HIS A 421 22.91 32.20 -0.23
N GLY A 422 23.43 31.04 -0.66
CA GLY A 422 24.78 30.91 -1.20
C GLY A 422 25.91 31.00 -0.16
N LYS A 423 25.59 30.90 1.14
CA LYS A 423 26.57 30.98 2.25
C LYS A 423 27.10 29.58 2.60
N LEU A 424 27.76 28.93 1.65
CA LEU A 424 28.17 27.52 1.75
C LEU A 424 29.14 27.26 2.90
N GLU A 425 30.16 28.10 3.09
CA GLU A 425 31.15 27.93 4.16
C GLU A 425 30.50 27.92 5.55
N LYS A 426 29.56 28.85 5.77
CA LYS A 426 28.82 28.95 7.03
C LYS A 426 27.83 27.78 7.20
N ALA A 427 27.20 27.31 6.12
CA ALA A 427 26.34 26.13 6.18
C ALA A 427 27.12 24.88 6.59
N ILE A 428 28.33 24.70 6.06
CA ILE A 428 29.24 23.59 6.42
C ILE A 428 29.67 23.70 7.88
N GLU A 429 30.04 24.89 8.35
CA GLU A 429 30.42 25.12 9.75
C GLU A 429 29.29 24.75 10.71
N GLU A 430 28.07 25.27 10.48
CA GLU A 430 26.92 24.98 11.35
C GLU A 430 26.45 23.53 11.26
N ALA A 431 26.49 22.91 10.08
CA ALA A 431 26.16 21.49 9.96
C ALA A 431 27.18 20.58 10.69
N LYS A 432 28.47 20.96 10.73
CA LYS A 432 29.49 20.27 11.57
C LYS A 432 29.19 20.43 13.05
N GLU A 433 28.84 21.64 13.48
CA GLU A 433 28.45 21.93 14.86
C GLU A 433 27.22 21.11 15.28
N TYR A 434 26.18 21.08 14.46
CA TYR A 434 24.95 20.34 14.74
C TYR A 434 25.11 18.82 14.68
N PHE A 435 26.11 18.31 13.94
CA PHE A 435 26.47 16.90 13.98
C PHE A 435 27.28 16.52 15.26
N ALA A 436 27.67 17.52 16.08
CA ALA A 436 28.17 17.38 17.45
C ALA A 436 29.16 16.21 17.65
N ASP A 437 30.30 16.25 16.95
CA ASP A 437 31.37 15.25 17.02
C ASP A 437 30.96 13.81 16.66
N GLY A 438 29.99 13.64 15.75
CA GLY A 438 29.56 12.33 15.28
C GLY A 438 28.29 11.79 15.94
N ARG A 439 27.65 12.58 16.80
CA ARG A 439 26.50 12.16 17.62
C ARG A 439 25.21 12.93 17.36
N GLY A 440 25.26 13.96 16.51
CA GLY A 440 24.08 14.70 16.07
C GLY A 440 23.29 13.95 15.00
N HIS A 441 22.14 14.50 14.62
CA HIS A 441 21.21 13.80 13.73
C HIS A 441 21.88 13.41 12.39
N PRO A 442 21.71 12.17 11.90
CA PRO A 442 22.42 11.70 10.70
C PRO A 442 22.18 12.53 9.43
N ILE A 443 21.05 13.25 9.37
CA ILE A 443 20.73 14.18 8.27
C ILE A 443 21.81 15.27 8.07
N PHE A 444 22.44 15.73 9.15
CA PHE A 444 23.49 16.75 9.06
C PHE A 444 24.77 16.16 8.45
N GLN A 445 25.09 14.90 8.76
CA GLN A 445 26.20 14.19 8.13
C GLN A 445 25.97 14.01 6.63
N ASP A 446 24.76 13.64 6.24
CA ASP A 446 24.39 13.47 4.83
C ASP A 446 24.48 14.81 4.08
N THR A 447 23.92 15.86 4.67
CA THR A 447 23.98 17.23 4.14
C THR A 447 25.43 17.71 3.98
N LEU A 448 26.30 17.42 4.96
CA LEU A 448 27.72 17.77 4.87
C LEU A 448 28.42 17.12 3.67
N ARG A 449 28.12 15.86 3.35
CA ARG A 449 28.70 15.19 2.18
C ARG A 449 28.30 15.86 0.87
N ASP A 450 27.05 16.31 0.77
CA ASP A 450 26.56 17.03 -0.40
C ASP A 450 27.19 18.42 -0.55
N LEU A 451 27.49 19.08 0.57
CA LEU A 451 28.11 20.40 0.59
C LEU A 451 29.63 20.35 0.36
N GLU A 452 30.32 19.33 0.88
CA GLU A 452 31.77 19.14 0.74
C GLU A 452 32.15 18.41 -0.56
N GLY A 453 31.24 17.64 -1.15
CA GLY A 453 31.42 16.91 -2.40
C GLY A 453 31.18 17.73 -3.68
N LYS A 454 30.99 19.04 -3.55
CA LYS A 454 30.87 20.01 -4.66
C LYS A 454 32.08 20.92 -4.77
#